data_AF-A0A4R3LLT8-F1
#
_entry.id   AF-A0A4R3LLT8-F1
#
_cell.length_a   1.000
_cell.length_b   1.000
_cell.length_c   1.000
_cell.angle_alpha   90.00
_cell.angle_beta   90.00
_cell.angle_gamma   90.00
#
_symmetry.space_group_name_H-M   'P 1'
#
loop_
_entity.id
_entity.type
_entity.pdbx_description
1 polymer ?
#
loop_
_entity_poly.entity_id
_entity_poly.type
_entity_poly.pdbx_seq_one_letter_code
_entity_poly.pdbx_strand_id
1 'polypeptide(L)'
;MTPPNSHDPTHDLQTRRLADASVELHLLSEDGSRPPPDAYRLAFADPEFLLRRETRGIRFQLELLKPDLAMTELGIENTIVVFGSARFREPAEAEAMWQAAQASGDPAALRRAEALRRNAHYYDAARRFAQLVATYSQSCPKEHQLYIVTGGGPGIMEAANRGAHDMGAPSVGLNILLPHEQEPNPYISPQLRFKFHYFALRKMHFMMRAKALVAFPGGFGTLDELFEVLTLVQTRKSRPVPVFLYGSDYWKRLINFDAMVDEGVISPEDLALFSYVDSPEDAWNGIRAFYDLPEACPVDPGV
;
A
#
# COMPACT_ATOMS: atom_id res chain seq x y z
N MET A 1 6.82 -31.88 40.03
CA MET A 1 6.96 -32.28 38.61
C MET A 1 5.62 -32.10 37.95
N THR A 2 5.40 -30.95 37.32
CA THR A 2 4.21 -30.66 36.52
C THR A 2 4.43 -31.24 35.12
N PRO A 3 3.47 -31.98 34.52
CA PRO A 3 3.67 -32.56 33.20
C PRO A 3 3.71 -31.45 32.12
N PRO A 4 4.44 -31.65 31.01
CA PRO A 4 4.44 -30.72 29.89
C PRO A 4 3.24 -30.96 28.96
N ASN A 5 2.98 -29.95 28.12
CA ASN A 5 2.11 -29.91 26.95
C ASN A 5 0.64 -29.53 27.16
N SER A 6 0.40 -28.21 27.19
CA SER A 6 -0.65 -27.64 26.35
C SER A 6 -0.30 -27.91 24.88
N HIS A 7 -1.13 -28.66 24.17
CA HIS A 7 -1.06 -28.76 22.71
C HIS A 7 -1.16 -27.35 22.12
N ASP A 8 -0.06 -26.81 21.61
CA ASP A 8 -0.08 -25.61 20.80
C ASP A 8 -0.57 -26.00 19.39
N PRO A 9 -1.80 -25.62 18.99
CA PRO A 9 -2.37 -26.00 17.70
C PRO A 9 -1.59 -25.41 16.51
N THR A 10 -0.68 -24.45 16.73
CA THR A 10 0.14 -23.88 15.65
C THR A 10 1.19 -24.86 15.10
N HIS A 11 1.54 -25.89 15.86
CA HIS A 11 2.53 -26.90 15.46
C HIS A 11 1.94 -28.15 14.82
N ASP A 12 0.62 -28.32 14.86
CA ASP A 12 -0.04 -29.42 14.19
C ASP A 12 -0.14 -29.15 12.67
N LEU A 13 0.32 -30.11 11.86
CA LEU A 13 0.24 -30.05 10.39
C LEU A 13 -1.17 -30.35 9.88
N GLN A 14 -2.01 -30.98 10.69
CA GLN A 14 -3.39 -31.34 10.34
C GLN A 14 -4.39 -30.22 10.68
N THR A 15 -3.99 -29.30 11.56
CA THR A 15 -4.77 -28.11 11.87
C THR A 15 -4.76 -27.13 10.70
N ARG A 16 -5.94 -26.60 10.33
CA ARG A 16 -6.07 -25.61 9.26
C ARG A 16 -5.34 -24.32 9.64
N ARG A 17 -4.34 -23.91 8.85
CA ARG A 17 -3.48 -22.75 9.15
C ARG A 17 -3.90 -21.45 8.50
N LEU A 18 -4.59 -21.52 7.36
CA LEU A 18 -5.20 -20.32 6.77
C LEU A 18 -6.45 -20.00 7.57
N ALA A 19 -6.61 -18.73 7.95
CA ALA A 19 -7.84 -18.25 8.55
C ALA A 19 -8.98 -18.64 7.60
N ASP A 20 -9.86 -19.52 8.05
CA ASP A 20 -11.12 -19.74 7.35
C ASP A 20 -11.82 -18.37 7.31
N ALA A 21 -12.52 -18.04 6.23
CA ALA A 21 -13.24 -16.77 6.13
C ALA A 21 -14.24 -16.55 7.29
N SER A 22 -14.54 -17.62 8.05
CA SER A 22 -15.27 -17.61 9.31
C SER A 22 -14.52 -16.98 10.49
N VAL A 23 -13.19 -17.15 10.59
CA VAL A 23 -12.35 -16.48 11.61
C VAL A 23 -12.36 -14.97 11.40
N GLU A 24 -12.51 -14.52 10.16
CA GLU A 24 -12.59 -13.11 9.82
C GLU A 24 -14.03 -12.58 9.80
N LEU A 25 -15.04 -13.46 9.76
CA LEU A 25 -16.41 -13.09 10.11
C LEU A 25 -16.55 -12.70 11.59
N HIS A 26 -15.69 -13.22 12.47
CA HIS A 26 -15.55 -12.69 13.84
C HIS A 26 -15.17 -11.20 13.87
N LEU A 27 -14.53 -10.67 12.80
CA LEU A 27 -14.19 -9.25 12.68
C LEU A 27 -15.32 -8.42 12.04
N LEU A 28 -16.33 -9.06 11.43
CA LEU A 28 -17.38 -8.39 10.64
C LEU A 28 -18.79 -8.55 11.24
N SER A 29 -18.98 -9.36 12.28
CA SER A 29 -20.27 -9.56 12.97
C SER A 29 -20.17 -9.12 14.43
N GLU A 30 -21.14 -8.36 14.93
CA GLU A 30 -21.14 -7.81 16.30
C GLU A 30 -21.08 -8.90 17.41
N ASP A 31 -21.53 -10.13 17.09
CA ASP A 31 -21.55 -11.30 17.99
C ASP A 31 -20.56 -12.41 17.56
N GLY A 32 -19.85 -12.25 16.45
CA GLY A 32 -18.92 -13.26 15.95
C GLY A 32 -19.56 -14.58 15.49
N SER A 33 -20.89 -14.74 15.53
CA SER A 33 -21.55 -15.99 15.18
C SER A 33 -21.78 -16.10 13.67
N ARG A 34 -21.47 -17.27 13.10
CA ARG A 34 -21.79 -17.57 11.69
C ARG A 34 -23.33 -17.60 11.54
N PRO A 35 -23.90 -16.92 10.52
CA PRO A 35 -25.34 -17.00 10.30
C PRO A 35 -25.76 -18.46 10.11
N PRO A 36 -26.91 -18.89 10.66
CA PRO A 36 -27.37 -20.25 10.48
C PRO A 36 -27.69 -20.51 9.00
N PRO A 37 -27.54 -21.76 8.52
CA PRO A 37 -27.96 -22.17 7.18
C PRO A 37 -29.44 -21.89 6.97
N ASP A 38 -29.78 -21.32 5.81
CA ASP A 38 -31.16 -20.97 5.46
C ASP A 38 -31.36 -21.07 3.95
N ALA A 39 -31.94 -22.19 3.51
CA ALA A 39 -32.14 -22.49 2.10
C ALA A 39 -33.16 -21.58 1.40
N TYR A 40 -33.90 -20.75 2.15
CA TYR A 40 -34.88 -19.81 1.59
C TYR A 40 -34.24 -18.46 1.19
N ARG A 41 -33.00 -18.19 1.59
CA ARG A 41 -32.28 -16.97 1.19
C ARG A 41 -31.87 -17.03 -0.28
N LEU A 42 -31.90 -15.87 -0.94
CA LEU A 42 -31.31 -15.73 -2.27
C LEU A 42 -29.80 -15.90 -2.19
N ALA A 43 -29.22 -16.72 -3.07
CA ALA A 43 -27.79 -17.08 -3.00
C ALA A 43 -26.82 -15.87 -3.02
N PHE A 44 -27.14 -14.81 -3.77
CA PHE A 44 -26.31 -13.61 -3.83
C PHE A 44 -26.43 -12.70 -2.59
N ALA A 45 -27.45 -12.94 -1.75
CA ALA A 45 -27.73 -12.20 -0.52
C ALA A 45 -27.63 -13.10 0.73
N ASP A 46 -27.09 -14.32 0.58
CA ASP A 46 -26.91 -15.25 1.70
C ASP A 46 -25.46 -15.21 2.20
N PRO A 47 -25.18 -14.51 3.33
CA PRO A 47 -23.83 -14.41 3.87
C PRO A 47 -23.28 -15.78 4.30
N GLU A 48 -24.12 -16.69 4.80
CA GLU A 48 -23.66 -18.03 5.20
C GLU A 48 -23.10 -18.78 3.99
N PHE A 49 -23.84 -18.78 2.88
CA PHE A 49 -23.43 -19.41 1.62
C PHE A 49 -22.19 -18.74 1.00
N LEU A 50 -22.15 -17.40 0.95
CA LEU A 50 -21.04 -16.65 0.36
C LEU A 50 -19.71 -16.83 1.10
N LEU A 51 -19.73 -17.20 2.38
CA LEU A 51 -18.52 -17.41 3.19
C LEU A 51 -17.97 -18.83 3.08
N ARG A 52 -18.70 -19.75 2.45
CA ARG A 52 -18.24 -21.12 2.22
C ARG A 52 -16.94 -21.15 1.40
N ARG A 53 -16.20 -22.26 1.51
CA ARG A 53 -14.93 -22.43 0.78
C ARG A 53 -15.19 -22.52 -0.72
N GLU A 54 -16.28 -23.18 -1.09
CA GLU A 54 -16.76 -23.42 -2.45
C GLU A 54 -17.05 -22.11 -3.18
N THR A 55 -17.50 -21.08 -2.45
CA THR A 55 -17.82 -19.74 -3.00
C THR A 55 -16.64 -18.78 -2.98
N ARG A 56 -15.43 -19.22 -2.60
CA ARG A 56 -14.21 -18.40 -2.60
C ARG A 56 -13.94 -17.75 -3.96
N GLY A 57 -14.10 -18.49 -5.06
CA GLY A 57 -13.86 -17.95 -6.41
C GLY A 57 -14.78 -16.78 -6.76
N ILE A 58 -16.04 -16.82 -6.30
CA ILE A 58 -17.01 -15.73 -6.49
C ILE A 58 -16.59 -14.50 -5.68
N ARG A 59 -16.16 -14.67 -4.43
CA ARG A 59 -15.64 -13.57 -3.60
C ARG A 59 -14.38 -12.94 -4.20
N PHE A 60 -13.49 -13.75 -4.78
CA PHE A 60 -12.35 -13.24 -5.54
C PHE A 60 -12.79 -12.33 -6.69
N GLN A 61 -13.79 -12.77 -7.47
CA GLN A 61 -14.32 -11.96 -8.56
C GLN A 61 -14.92 -10.64 -8.06
N LEU A 62 -15.63 -10.65 -6.93
CA LEU A 62 -16.19 -9.43 -6.33
C LEU A 62 -15.11 -8.44 -5.88
N GLU A 63 -14.05 -8.91 -5.24
CA GLU A 63 -12.92 -8.08 -4.80
C GLU A 63 -12.07 -7.56 -5.96
N LEU A 64 -12.03 -8.28 -7.09
CA LEU A 64 -11.44 -7.76 -8.31
C LEU A 64 -12.32 -6.66 -8.94
N LEU A 65 -13.63 -6.93 -9.11
CA LEU A 65 -14.53 -6.06 -9.87
C LEU A 65 -14.88 -4.76 -9.14
N LYS A 66 -15.15 -4.80 -7.83
CA LYS A 66 -15.70 -3.64 -7.11
C LYS A 66 -14.78 -2.41 -7.17
N PRO A 67 -13.47 -2.51 -6.91
CA PRO A 67 -12.57 -1.36 -7.03
C PRO A 67 -12.35 -0.94 -8.48
N ASP A 68 -12.32 -1.91 -9.41
CA ASP A 68 -12.08 -1.65 -10.83
C ASP A 68 -13.20 -0.80 -11.44
N LEU A 69 -14.46 -1.20 -11.20
CA LEU A 69 -15.63 -0.47 -11.67
C LEU A 69 -15.69 0.94 -11.07
N ALA A 70 -15.51 1.07 -9.76
CA ALA A 70 -15.57 2.37 -9.09
C ALA A 70 -14.47 3.34 -9.57
N MET A 71 -13.24 2.85 -9.81
CA MET A 71 -12.17 3.66 -10.36
C MET A 71 -12.44 4.04 -11.82
N THR A 72 -12.95 3.11 -12.63
CA THR A 72 -13.31 3.35 -14.04
C THR A 72 -14.43 4.39 -14.18
N GLU A 73 -15.48 4.31 -13.36
CA GLU A 73 -16.59 5.28 -13.33
C GLU A 73 -16.11 6.70 -13.00
N LEU A 74 -15.05 6.82 -12.22
CA LEU A 74 -14.42 8.10 -11.86
C LEU A 74 -13.32 8.52 -12.85
N GLY A 75 -13.08 7.76 -13.91
CA GLY A 75 -12.07 8.01 -14.93
C GLY A 75 -10.62 7.92 -14.41
N ILE A 76 -10.37 7.07 -13.41
CA ILE A 76 -9.04 6.86 -12.84
C ILE A 76 -8.35 5.75 -13.62
N GLU A 77 -7.57 6.13 -14.62
CA GLU A 77 -6.84 5.20 -15.49
C GLU A 77 -5.35 5.09 -15.15
N ASN A 78 -4.81 6.10 -14.45
CA ASN A 78 -3.38 6.22 -14.21
C ASN A 78 -3.12 6.50 -12.73
N THR A 79 -2.42 5.60 -12.06
CA THR A 79 -2.09 5.73 -10.65
C THR A 79 -0.59 5.79 -10.40
N ILE A 80 -0.18 6.56 -9.40
CA ILE A 80 1.17 6.58 -8.86
C ILE A 80 1.11 5.86 -7.52
N VAL A 81 1.76 4.70 -7.46
CA VAL A 81 1.77 3.84 -6.28
C VAL A 81 2.80 4.39 -5.30
N VAL A 82 2.36 4.63 -4.06
CA VAL A 82 3.26 5.05 -2.98
C VAL A 82 3.22 4.03 -1.84
N PHE A 83 4.38 3.45 -1.55
CA PHE A 83 4.57 2.52 -0.44
C PHE A 83 5.57 3.06 0.58
N GLY A 84 5.44 2.59 1.82
CA GLY A 84 6.39 2.88 2.88
C GLY A 84 5.89 2.45 4.24
N SER A 85 6.62 2.85 5.28
CA SER A 85 6.32 2.51 6.66
C SER A 85 4.92 2.99 7.10
N ALA A 86 4.11 2.06 7.61
CA ALA A 86 2.89 2.38 8.35
C ALA A 86 3.15 2.95 9.76
N ARG A 87 4.42 3.00 10.18
CA ARG A 87 4.80 3.38 11.56
C ARG A 87 5.33 4.81 11.67
N PHE A 88 5.79 5.40 10.56
CA PHE A 88 6.28 6.78 10.57
C PHE A 88 5.13 7.73 10.92
N ARG A 89 5.48 8.88 11.49
CA ARG A 89 4.52 9.85 12.04
C ARG A 89 4.80 11.23 11.47
N GLU A 90 3.78 12.07 11.43
CA GLU A 90 3.95 13.49 11.13
C GLU A 90 4.93 14.11 12.13
N PRO A 91 5.79 15.07 11.74
CA PRO A 91 6.82 15.63 12.62
C PRO A 91 6.31 16.13 13.97
N ALA A 92 5.14 16.78 14.00
CA ALA A 92 4.53 17.26 15.24
C ALA A 92 4.14 16.11 16.18
N GLU A 93 3.56 15.03 15.64
CA GLU A 93 3.20 13.84 16.40
C GLU A 93 4.46 13.10 16.89
N ALA A 94 5.46 12.95 16.03
CA ALA A 94 6.73 12.32 16.38
C ALA A 94 7.46 13.05 17.51
N GLU A 95 7.45 14.39 17.49
CA GLU A 95 8.03 15.23 18.54
C GLU A 95 7.24 15.12 19.86
N ALA A 96 5.90 15.17 19.81
CA ALA A 96 5.06 14.97 20.98
C ALA A 96 5.28 13.59 21.63
N MET A 97 5.40 12.54 20.82
CA MET A 97 5.71 11.19 21.30
C MET A 97 7.10 11.11 21.95
N TRP A 98 8.08 11.85 21.43
CA TRP A 98 9.42 11.91 22.00
C TRP A 98 9.43 12.63 23.36
N GLN A 99 8.71 13.74 23.48
CA GLN A 99 8.57 14.46 24.76
C GLN A 99 7.85 13.60 25.81
N ALA A 100 6.78 12.91 25.43
CA ALA A 100 6.07 11.99 26.31
C ALA A 100 6.96 10.81 26.75
N ALA A 101 7.76 10.25 25.83
CA ALA A 101 8.70 9.18 26.15
C ALA A 101 9.79 9.66 27.11
N GLN A 102 10.33 10.87 26.93
CA GLN A 102 11.31 11.47 27.82
C GLN A 102 10.74 11.64 29.24
N ALA A 103 9.49 12.11 29.36
CA ALA A 103 8.81 12.26 30.64
C ALA A 103 8.55 10.91 31.34
N SER A 104 8.29 9.85 30.57
CA SER A 104 8.01 8.51 31.13
C SER A 104 9.26 7.81 31.69
N GLY A 105 10.46 8.16 31.21
CA GLY A 105 11.71 7.50 31.57
C GLY A 105 11.87 6.06 31.06
N ASP A 106 10.94 5.49 30.27
CA ASP A 106 11.07 4.15 29.69
C ASP A 106 12.12 4.15 28.55
N PRO A 107 13.26 3.43 28.70
CA PRO A 107 14.29 3.37 27.66
C PRO A 107 13.79 2.78 26.34
N ALA A 108 12.81 1.87 26.38
CA ALA A 108 12.25 1.28 25.18
C ALA A 108 11.33 2.26 24.43
N ALA A 109 10.50 3.02 25.15
CA ALA A 109 9.71 4.11 24.59
C ALA A 109 10.59 5.20 23.98
N LEU A 110 11.68 5.59 24.66
CA LEU A 110 12.60 6.61 24.18
C LEU A 110 13.26 6.20 22.86
N ARG A 111 13.81 4.98 22.77
CA ARG A 111 14.40 4.46 21.52
C ARG A 111 13.41 4.43 20.35
N ARG A 112 12.15 4.05 20.62
CA ARG A 112 11.10 4.06 19.59
C ARG A 112 10.80 5.48 19.13
N ALA A 113 10.61 6.41 20.07
CA ALA A 113 10.28 7.79 19.75
C ALA A 113 11.42 8.52 19.03
N GLU A 114 12.68 8.26 19.39
CA GLU A 114 13.85 8.78 18.66
C GLU A 114 13.88 8.29 17.21
N ALA A 115 13.57 7.02 16.96
CA ALA A 115 13.47 6.48 15.62
C ALA A 115 12.34 7.13 14.81
N LEU A 116 11.18 7.37 15.43
CA LEU A 116 10.06 8.08 14.81
C LEU A 116 10.45 9.52 14.47
N ARG A 117 11.04 10.26 15.41
CA ARG A 117 11.49 11.64 15.20
C ARG A 117 12.53 11.74 14.09
N ARG A 118 13.54 10.87 14.09
CA ARG A 118 14.58 10.84 13.03
C ARG A 118 13.95 10.64 11.64
N ASN A 119 12.95 9.77 11.55
CA ASN A 119 12.35 9.38 10.27
C ASN A 119 11.13 10.24 9.87
N ALA A 120 10.72 11.21 10.70
CA ALA A 120 9.52 12.01 10.44
C ALA A 120 9.61 12.84 9.15
N HIS A 121 10.82 13.22 8.73
CA HIS A 121 11.04 13.92 7.46
C HIS A 121 10.54 13.14 6.23
N TYR A 122 10.51 11.79 6.29
CA TYR A 122 9.94 10.98 5.21
C TYR A 122 8.43 11.18 5.06
N TYR A 123 7.72 11.51 6.14
CA TYR A 123 6.29 11.85 6.08
C TYR A 123 6.10 13.12 5.25
N ASP A 124 6.83 14.20 5.57
CA ASP A 124 6.75 15.46 4.82
C ASP A 124 7.16 15.27 3.36
N ALA A 125 8.18 14.46 3.10
CA ALA A 125 8.61 14.14 1.75
C ALA A 125 7.54 13.41 0.93
N ALA A 126 6.87 12.40 1.51
CA ALA A 126 5.78 11.69 0.85
C ALA A 126 4.57 12.59 0.58
N ARG A 127 4.24 13.47 1.54
CA ARG A 127 3.21 14.49 1.38
C ARG A 127 3.55 15.47 0.25
N ARG A 128 4.77 15.99 0.25
CA ARG A 128 5.26 16.91 -0.80
C ARG A 128 5.27 16.25 -2.18
N PHE A 129 5.72 15.01 -2.28
CA PHE A 129 5.71 14.24 -3.53
C PHE A 129 4.28 14.13 -4.08
N ALA A 130 3.31 13.77 -3.24
CA ALA A 130 1.92 13.69 -3.65
C ALA A 130 1.33 15.04 -4.08
N GLN A 131 1.72 16.14 -3.43
CA GLN A 131 1.32 17.49 -3.85
C GLN A 131 1.86 17.85 -5.25
N LEU A 132 3.11 17.48 -5.57
CA LEU A 132 3.70 17.68 -6.90
C LEU A 132 2.90 16.93 -7.98
N VAL A 133 2.64 15.64 -7.76
CA VAL A 133 1.85 14.80 -8.67
C VAL A 133 0.44 15.38 -8.85
N ALA A 134 -0.23 15.73 -7.76
CA ALA A 134 -1.58 16.28 -7.80
C ALA A 134 -1.64 17.63 -8.53
N THR A 135 -0.67 18.52 -8.29
CA THR A 135 -0.60 19.84 -8.93
C THR A 135 -0.46 19.70 -10.45
N TYR A 136 0.44 18.84 -10.91
CA TYR A 136 0.59 18.58 -12.34
C TYR A 136 -0.69 17.95 -12.92
N SER A 137 -1.19 16.91 -12.26
CA SER A 137 -2.36 16.14 -12.69
C SER A 137 -3.61 17.00 -12.86
N GLN A 138 -3.87 17.97 -11.98
CA GLN A 138 -5.03 18.86 -12.07
C GLN A 138 -5.05 19.73 -13.33
N SER A 139 -3.88 20.02 -13.91
CA SER A 139 -3.78 20.76 -15.17
C SER A 139 -4.00 19.89 -16.40
N CYS A 140 -4.06 18.57 -16.24
CA CYS A 140 -4.22 17.63 -17.35
C CYS A 140 -5.69 17.35 -17.70
N PRO A 141 -5.97 17.02 -18.98
CA PRO A 141 -7.20 16.32 -19.37
C PRO A 141 -7.41 15.05 -18.56
N LYS A 142 -8.67 14.69 -18.34
CA LYS A 142 -9.09 13.64 -17.39
C LYS A 142 -8.35 12.31 -17.63
N GLU A 143 -8.23 11.91 -18.88
CA GLU A 143 -7.58 10.69 -19.37
C GLU A 143 -6.07 10.62 -19.08
N HIS A 144 -5.43 11.77 -18.88
CA HIS A 144 -3.99 11.90 -18.60
C HIS A 144 -3.72 12.21 -17.13
N GLN A 145 -4.76 12.40 -16.31
CA GLN A 145 -4.61 12.65 -14.89
C GLN A 145 -3.96 11.46 -14.20
N LEU A 146 -3.03 11.78 -13.29
CA LEU A 146 -2.34 10.86 -12.40
C LEU A 146 -2.92 10.98 -10.99
N TYR A 147 -3.19 9.84 -10.36
CA TYR A 147 -3.80 9.80 -9.02
C TYR A 147 -2.91 9.04 -8.03
N ILE A 148 -2.81 9.53 -6.80
CA ILE A 148 -2.09 8.81 -5.74
C ILE A 148 -2.90 7.58 -5.31
N VAL A 149 -2.25 6.42 -5.29
CA VAL A 149 -2.78 5.18 -4.70
C VAL A 149 -1.83 4.65 -3.64
N THR A 150 -2.40 4.26 -2.49
CA THR A 150 -1.64 3.70 -1.36
C THR A 150 -2.36 2.51 -0.76
N GLY A 151 -1.73 1.84 0.21
CA GLY A 151 -2.38 0.81 1.01
C GLY A 151 -3.40 1.32 2.02
N GLY A 152 -3.61 2.64 2.10
CA GLY A 152 -4.65 3.30 2.89
C GLY A 152 -4.47 3.27 4.40
N GLY A 153 -3.34 2.77 4.91
CA GLY A 153 -3.00 2.80 6.33
C GLY A 153 -2.36 4.13 6.77
N PRO A 154 -1.87 4.20 8.02
CA PRO A 154 -1.16 5.35 8.56
C PRO A 154 0.26 5.51 7.97
N GLY A 155 0.99 6.53 8.44
CA GLY A 155 2.39 6.77 8.10
C GLY A 155 2.59 7.27 6.68
N ILE A 156 3.51 6.66 5.91
CA ILE A 156 3.81 7.12 4.54
C ILE A 156 2.58 7.08 3.64
N MET A 157 1.74 6.05 3.79
CA MET A 157 0.51 5.91 3.00
C MET A 157 -0.43 7.09 3.28
N GLU A 158 -0.63 7.41 4.55
CA GLU A 158 -1.39 8.58 4.97
C GLU A 158 -0.79 9.88 4.44
N ALA A 159 0.53 10.07 4.58
CA ALA A 159 1.21 11.27 4.11
C ALA A 159 0.97 11.53 2.61
N ALA A 160 1.07 10.48 1.80
CA ALA A 160 0.82 10.56 0.36
C ALA A 160 -0.66 10.85 0.05
N ASN A 161 -1.61 10.16 0.70
CA ASN A 161 -3.03 10.47 0.54
C ASN A 161 -3.35 11.93 0.96
N ARG A 162 -2.78 12.38 2.08
CA ARG A 162 -2.90 13.75 2.59
C ARG A 162 -2.34 14.77 1.61
N GLY A 163 -1.18 14.52 1.02
CA GLY A 163 -0.59 15.44 0.04
C GLY A 163 -1.49 15.65 -1.19
N ALA A 164 -2.13 14.60 -1.69
CA ALA A 164 -3.13 14.72 -2.75
C ALA A 164 -4.40 15.46 -2.27
N HIS A 165 -4.88 15.11 -1.07
CA HIS A 165 -6.04 15.75 -0.45
C HIS A 165 -5.84 17.26 -0.23
N ASP A 166 -4.66 17.69 0.22
CA ASP A 166 -4.32 19.11 0.42
C ASP A 166 -4.47 19.93 -0.86
N MET A 167 -4.23 19.30 -2.02
CA MET A 167 -4.43 19.93 -3.32
C MET A 167 -5.87 19.85 -3.81
N GLY A 168 -6.77 19.13 -3.11
CA GLY A 168 -8.12 18.84 -3.56
C GLY A 168 -8.19 17.75 -4.64
N ALA A 169 -7.12 16.97 -4.84
CA ALA A 169 -7.11 15.86 -5.78
C ALA A 169 -7.65 14.58 -5.14
N PRO A 170 -8.43 13.75 -5.87
CA PRO A 170 -8.83 12.43 -5.40
C PRO A 170 -7.61 11.53 -5.11
N SER A 171 -7.71 10.70 -4.08
CA SER A 171 -6.70 9.70 -3.77
C SER A 171 -7.32 8.37 -3.37
N VAL A 172 -6.65 7.28 -3.76
CA VAL A 172 -7.13 5.90 -3.60
C VAL A 172 -6.46 5.24 -2.40
N GLY A 173 -7.25 4.50 -1.62
CA GLY A 173 -6.77 3.66 -0.54
C GLY A 173 -7.21 2.21 -0.73
N LEU A 174 -6.25 1.32 -0.89
CA LEU A 174 -6.46 -0.13 -1.00
C LEU A 174 -6.11 -0.78 0.35
N ASN A 175 -7.01 -0.73 1.32
CA ASN A 175 -6.82 -1.31 2.65
C ASN A 175 -6.93 -2.83 2.62
N ILE A 176 -6.33 -3.50 3.60
CA ILE A 176 -6.44 -4.94 3.80
C ILE A 176 -7.01 -5.22 5.19
N LEU A 177 -7.92 -6.18 5.30
CA LEU A 177 -8.41 -6.66 6.58
C LEU A 177 -7.27 -7.34 7.35
N LEU A 178 -7.05 -6.94 8.59
CA LEU A 178 -6.03 -7.48 9.48
C LEU A 178 -6.65 -7.81 10.85
N PRO A 179 -6.09 -8.76 11.62
CA PRO A 179 -6.60 -9.12 12.95
C PRO A 179 -6.64 -7.94 13.94
N HIS A 180 -5.72 -6.99 13.77
CA HIS A 180 -5.79 -5.69 14.42
C HIS A 180 -6.12 -4.67 13.35
N GLU A 181 -7.29 -4.07 13.45
CA GLU A 181 -7.83 -3.20 12.42
C GLU A 181 -6.96 -1.95 12.25
N GLN A 182 -6.52 -1.72 11.02
CA GLN A 182 -5.99 -0.43 10.62
C GLN A 182 -7.16 0.38 10.09
N GLU A 183 -7.58 1.39 10.86
CA GLU A 183 -8.51 2.38 10.35
C GLU A 183 -7.92 3.02 9.08
N PRO A 184 -8.70 3.09 7.98
CA PRO A 184 -8.26 3.77 6.78
C PRO A 184 -7.99 5.24 7.10
N ASN A 185 -6.89 5.78 6.59
CA ASN A 185 -6.53 7.15 6.89
C ASN A 185 -7.61 8.14 6.37
N PRO A 186 -7.81 9.28 7.05
CA PRO A 186 -8.95 10.16 6.79
C PRO A 186 -8.86 10.93 5.47
N TYR A 187 -7.71 10.89 4.78
CA TYR A 187 -7.44 11.66 3.58
C TYR A 187 -7.75 10.92 2.26
N ILE A 188 -8.06 9.63 2.33
CA ILE A 188 -8.55 8.86 1.19
C ILE A 188 -9.93 9.40 0.80
N SER A 189 -10.16 9.58 -0.51
CA SER A 189 -11.48 9.99 -1.00
C SER A 189 -12.54 8.95 -0.61
N PRO A 190 -13.69 9.34 -0.03
CA PRO A 190 -14.65 8.39 0.54
C PRO A 190 -15.08 7.27 -0.42
N GLN A 191 -15.28 7.59 -1.70
CA GLN A 191 -15.67 6.66 -2.75
C GLN A 191 -14.52 5.79 -3.31
N LEU A 192 -13.27 6.05 -2.90
CA LEU A 192 -12.05 5.35 -3.33
C LEU A 192 -11.35 4.63 -2.16
N ARG A 193 -12.10 4.38 -1.08
CA ARG A 193 -11.65 3.64 0.09
C ARG A 193 -12.12 2.19 0.00
N PHE A 194 -11.23 1.32 -0.51
CA PHE A 194 -11.52 -0.09 -0.72
C PHE A 194 -10.90 -0.94 0.38
N LYS A 195 -11.59 -2.00 0.80
CA LYS A 195 -11.12 -2.97 1.80
C LYS A 195 -11.08 -4.34 1.15
N PHE A 196 -9.91 -4.95 1.15
CA PHE A 196 -9.65 -6.28 0.63
C PHE A 196 -9.55 -7.30 1.77
N HIS A 197 -9.87 -8.54 1.45
CA HIS A 197 -9.56 -9.70 2.28
C HIS A 197 -8.37 -10.46 1.66
N TYR A 198 -8.30 -10.55 0.32
CA TYR A 198 -7.22 -11.27 -0.35
C TYR A 198 -6.06 -10.34 -0.74
N PHE A 199 -4.88 -10.58 -0.15
CA PHE A 199 -3.64 -9.88 -0.51
C PHE A 199 -3.36 -9.90 -2.01
N ALA A 200 -3.56 -11.04 -2.68
CA ALA A 200 -3.28 -11.17 -4.11
C ALA A 200 -4.10 -10.21 -4.99
N LEU A 201 -5.37 -9.99 -4.65
CA LEU A 201 -6.23 -9.06 -5.41
C LEU A 201 -5.88 -7.60 -5.12
N ARG A 202 -5.55 -7.29 -3.87
CA ARG A 202 -5.04 -5.97 -3.50
C ARG A 202 -3.77 -5.61 -4.29
N LYS A 203 -2.83 -6.56 -4.33
CA LYS A 203 -1.57 -6.47 -5.07
C LYS A 203 -1.79 -6.27 -6.57
N MET A 204 -2.69 -7.05 -7.16
CA MET A 204 -3.11 -6.88 -8.55
C MET A 204 -3.66 -5.47 -8.83
N HIS A 205 -4.51 -4.92 -7.94
CA HIS A 205 -5.07 -3.57 -8.09
C HIS A 205 -4.03 -2.45 -8.05
N PHE A 206 -2.93 -2.60 -7.30
CA PHE A 206 -1.83 -1.64 -7.39
C PHE A 206 -1.26 -1.58 -8.79
N MET A 207 -1.08 -2.74 -9.44
CA MET A 207 -0.39 -2.85 -10.73
C MET A 207 -1.28 -2.60 -11.95
N MET A 208 -2.58 -2.87 -11.88
CA MET A 208 -3.50 -2.71 -13.02
C MET A 208 -3.46 -1.32 -13.65
N ARG A 209 -3.24 -0.27 -12.83
CA ARG A 209 -3.28 1.14 -13.25
C ARG A 209 -1.96 1.89 -13.00
N ALA A 210 -0.94 1.21 -12.48
CA ALA A 210 0.32 1.83 -12.10
C ALA A 210 1.04 2.45 -13.29
N LYS A 211 1.43 3.72 -13.13
CA LYS A 211 2.40 4.42 -13.98
C LYS A 211 3.73 4.62 -13.28
N ALA A 212 3.80 4.55 -11.97
CA ALA A 212 5.08 4.54 -11.27
C ALA A 212 4.91 3.92 -9.89
N LEU A 213 6.02 3.47 -9.33
CA LEU A 213 6.13 3.10 -7.93
C LEU A 213 7.15 3.99 -7.24
N VAL A 214 6.79 4.58 -6.11
CA VAL A 214 7.71 5.25 -5.19
C VAL A 214 7.68 4.53 -3.85
N ALA A 215 8.78 3.86 -3.52
CA ALA A 215 8.96 3.12 -2.28
C ALA A 215 9.81 3.94 -1.29
N PHE A 216 9.15 4.51 -0.30
CA PHE A 216 9.80 5.11 0.88
C PHE A 216 10.26 4.03 1.86
N PRO A 217 11.13 4.37 2.83
CA PRO A 217 11.58 3.42 3.84
C PRO A 217 10.41 2.74 4.55
N GLY A 218 10.48 1.42 4.67
CA GLY A 218 9.35 0.61 5.12
C GLY A 218 9.74 -0.78 5.59
N GLY A 219 8.78 -1.53 6.11
CA GLY A 219 9.02 -2.88 6.65
C GLY A 219 8.79 -3.98 5.62
N PHE A 220 8.44 -5.17 6.11
CA PHE A 220 8.14 -6.33 5.26
C PHE A 220 7.05 -6.07 4.22
N GLY A 221 5.99 -5.35 4.56
CA GLY A 221 4.95 -5.02 3.58
C GLY A 221 5.48 -4.19 2.40
N THR A 222 6.35 -3.22 2.67
CA THR A 222 6.98 -2.41 1.60
C THR A 222 7.92 -3.24 0.76
N LEU A 223 8.68 -4.14 1.38
CA LEU A 223 9.59 -5.05 0.67
C LEU A 223 8.85 -6.05 -0.20
N ASP A 224 7.79 -6.67 0.33
CA ASP A 224 6.91 -7.58 -0.39
C ASP A 224 6.39 -6.93 -1.68
N GLU A 225 5.81 -5.73 -1.56
CA GLU A 225 5.29 -5.03 -2.74
C GLU A 225 6.40 -4.58 -3.69
N LEU A 226 7.54 -4.08 -3.18
CA LEU A 226 8.67 -3.68 -4.02
C LEU A 226 9.18 -4.85 -4.86
N PHE A 227 9.46 -5.99 -4.23
CA PHE A 227 9.99 -7.15 -4.95
C PHE A 227 8.97 -7.76 -5.91
N GLU A 228 7.68 -7.68 -5.60
CA GLU A 228 6.64 -8.07 -6.54
C GLU A 228 6.67 -7.19 -7.80
N VAL A 229 6.72 -5.86 -7.65
CA VAL A 229 6.78 -4.95 -8.82
C VAL A 229 8.06 -5.20 -9.63
N LEU A 230 9.21 -5.32 -8.98
CA LEU A 230 10.48 -5.61 -9.66
C LEU A 230 10.40 -6.93 -10.44
N THR A 231 9.84 -7.98 -9.83
CA THR A 231 9.66 -9.28 -10.49
C THR A 231 8.72 -9.18 -11.70
N LEU A 232 7.62 -8.42 -11.58
CA LEU A 232 6.67 -8.24 -12.69
C LEU A 232 7.28 -7.50 -13.87
N VAL A 233 8.10 -6.48 -13.61
CA VAL A 233 8.80 -5.72 -14.67
C VAL A 233 9.93 -6.58 -15.28
N GLN A 234 10.75 -7.22 -14.45
CA GLN A 234 11.82 -8.13 -14.88
C GLN A 234 11.29 -9.22 -15.81
N THR A 235 10.20 -9.87 -15.43
CA THR A 235 9.58 -10.97 -16.18
C THR A 235 8.68 -10.50 -17.33
N ARG A 236 8.56 -9.17 -17.54
CA ARG A 236 7.70 -8.54 -18.56
C ARG A 236 6.23 -8.96 -18.45
N LYS A 237 5.77 -9.26 -17.24
CA LYS A 237 4.36 -9.55 -16.94
C LYS A 237 3.55 -8.28 -16.71
N SER A 238 4.21 -7.17 -16.41
CA SER A 238 3.65 -5.81 -16.48
C SER A 238 4.29 -5.01 -17.60
N ARG A 239 3.64 -3.90 -17.98
CA ARG A 239 4.30 -2.85 -18.76
C ARG A 239 5.44 -2.25 -17.92
N PRO A 240 6.52 -1.75 -18.55
CA PRO A 240 7.56 -1.02 -17.83
C PRO A 240 6.97 0.13 -17.01
N VAL A 241 7.31 0.15 -15.72
CA VAL A 241 6.96 1.22 -14.78
C VAL A 241 8.24 1.67 -14.08
N PRO A 242 8.52 2.98 -13.97
CA PRO A 242 9.66 3.47 -13.21
C PRO A 242 9.44 3.20 -11.73
N VAL A 243 10.45 2.61 -11.10
CA VAL A 243 10.48 2.29 -9.66
C VAL A 243 11.51 3.18 -8.98
N PHE A 244 11.09 3.96 -8.00
CA PHE A 244 11.95 4.85 -7.24
C PHE A 244 12.08 4.40 -5.78
N LEU A 245 13.31 4.19 -5.34
CA LEU A 245 13.66 3.91 -3.95
C LEU A 245 14.02 5.22 -3.26
N TYR A 246 13.07 5.76 -2.50
CA TYR A 246 13.25 7.04 -1.81
C TYR A 246 14.08 6.86 -0.54
N GLY A 247 15.09 7.72 -0.34
CA GLY A 247 16.01 7.66 0.80
C GLY A 247 17.12 6.66 0.58
N SER A 248 18.10 7.02 -0.25
CA SER A 248 19.15 6.13 -0.73
C SER A 248 19.99 5.51 0.39
N ASP A 249 20.27 6.26 1.47
CA ASP A 249 20.96 5.74 2.66
C ASP A 249 20.22 4.55 3.30
N TYR A 250 18.90 4.63 3.44
CA TYR A 250 18.10 3.56 4.04
C TYR A 250 18.20 2.27 3.22
N TRP A 251 17.98 2.37 1.91
CA TRP A 251 17.94 1.22 1.04
C TRP A 251 19.30 0.55 0.85
N LYS A 252 20.37 1.34 0.68
CA LYS A 252 21.74 0.81 0.54
C LYS A 252 22.24 0.13 1.81
N ARG A 253 21.78 0.57 2.99
CA ARG A 253 22.06 -0.13 4.26
C ARG A 253 21.22 -1.39 4.47
N LEU A 254 20.03 -1.45 3.86
CA LEU A 254 19.11 -2.56 4.04
C LEU A 254 19.43 -3.75 3.11
N ILE A 255 19.67 -3.47 1.83
CA ILE A 255 19.85 -4.50 0.79
C ILE A 255 21.08 -4.14 -0.06
N ASN A 256 22.01 -5.09 -0.15
CA ASN A 256 23.07 -5.03 -1.13
C ASN A 256 22.63 -5.76 -2.41
N PHE A 257 22.15 -5.01 -3.40
CA PHE A 257 21.71 -5.60 -4.68
C PHE A 257 22.88 -6.08 -5.54
N ASP A 258 24.06 -5.48 -5.42
CA ASP A 258 25.26 -5.95 -6.12
C ASP A 258 25.65 -7.37 -5.68
N ALA A 259 25.46 -7.70 -4.40
CA ALA A 259 25.66 -9.07 -3.92
C ALA A 259 24.72 -10.07 -4.61
N MET A 260 23.50 -9.67 -5.00
CA MET A 260 22.61 -10.55 -5.76
C MET A 260 23.11 -10.80 -7.19
N VAL A 261 23.78 -9.82 -7.79
CA VAL A 261 24.45 -9.97 -9.09
C VAL A 261 25.67 -10.87 -8.95
N ASP A 262 26.50 -10.64 -7.93
CA ASP A 262 27.72 -11.42 -7.67
C ASP A 262 27.40 -12.90 -7.41
N GLU A 263 26.31 -13.19 -6.70
CA GLU A 263 25.79 -14.55 -6.47
C GLU A 263 25.07 -15.15 -7.69
N GLY A 264 24.91 -14.38 -8.77
CA GLY A 264 24.30 -14.83 -10.02
C GLY A 264 22.79 -15.10 -9.94
N VAL A 265 22.09 -14.52 -8.96
CA VAL A 265 20.64 -14.71 -8.77
C VAL A 265 19.80 -13.65 -9.49
N ILE A 266 20.42 -12.57 -9.96
CA ILE A 266 19.87 -11.58 -10.90
C ILE A 266 20.94 -11.18 -11.93
N SER A 267 20.51 -10.59 -13.05
CA SER A 267 21.42 -10.04 -14.05
C SER A 267 21.86 -8.61 -13.69
N PRO A 268 23.05 -8.14 -14.13
CA PRO A 268 23.48 -6.75 -13.91
C PRO A 268 22.46 -5.72 -14.44
N GLU A 269 21.75 -6.04 -15.52
CA GLU A 269 20.73 -5.17 -16.12
C GLU A 269 19.50 -5.01 -15.22
N ASP A 270 19.24 -5.95 -14.31
CA ASP A 270 18.12 -5.85 -13.36
C ASP A 270 18.30 -4.71 -12.35
N LEU A 271 19.54 -4.23 -12.14
CA LEU A 271 19.80 -3.04 -11.33
C LEU A 271 19.26 -1.76 -11.98
N ALA A 272 18.96 -1.76 -13.28
CA ALA A 272 18.33 -0.65 -13.98
C ALA A 272 16.79 -0.61 -13.78
N LEU A 273 16.19 -1.61 -13.13
CA LEU A 273 14.75 -1.67 -12.87
C LEU A 273 14.28 -0.62 -11.87
N PHE A 274 15.18 -0.07 -11.06
CA PHE A 274 14.88 0.97 -10.08
C PHE A 274 15.94 2.07 -10.07
N SER A 275 15.61 3.19 -9.44
CA SER A 275 16.54 4.29 -9.22
C SER A 275 16.39 4.83 -7.79
N TYR A 276 17.51 5.23 -7.19
CA TYR A 276 17.49 5.90 -5.90
C TYR A 276 17.17 7.38 -6.08
N VAL A 277 16.35 7.92 -5.18
CA VAL A 277 16.01 9.35 -5.13
C VAL A 277 16.04 9.84 -3.69
N ASP A 278 16.46 11.08 -3.48
CA ASP A 278 16.63 11.66 -2.14
C ASP A 278 15.80 12.93 -1.91
N SER A 279 15.05 13.39 -2.93
CA SER A 279 14.08 14.47 -2.80
C SER A 279 12.75 14.15 -3.51
N PRO A 280 11.63 14.72 -3.05
CA PRO A 280 10.33 14.55 -3.72
C PRO A 280 10.37 15.01 -5.18
N GLU A 281 11.10 16.09 -5.44
CA GLU A 281 11.33 16.66 -6.76
C GLU A 281 12.08 15.70 -7.69
N ASP A 282 13.11 14.99 -7.20
CA ASP A 282 13.83 13.98 -7.99
C ASP A 282 12.94 12.82 -8.39
N ALA A 283 12.11 12.32 -7.47
CA ALA A 283 11.14 11.27 -7.75
C ALA A 283 10.15 11.71 -8.84
N TRP A 284 9.61 12.93 -8.71
CA TRP A 284 8.66 13.47 -9.68
C TRP A 284 9.32 13.72 -11.05
N ASN A 285 10.51 14.31 -11.08
CA ASN A 285 11.27 14.54 -12.30
C ASN A 285 11.64 13.24 -12.99
N GLY A 286 11.95 12.17 -12.23
CA GLY A 286 12.17 10.84 -12.76
C GLY A 286 10.95 10.27 -13.48
N ILE A 287 9.75 10.42 -12.89
CA ILE A 287 8.49 10.02 -13.53
C ILE A 287 8.26 10.81 -14.81
N ARG A 288 8.46 12.14 -14.76
CA ARG A 288 8.31 13.01 -15.93
C ARG A 288 9.27 12.63 -17.04
N ALA A 289 10.54 12.38 -16.73
CA ALA A 289 11.54 11.99 -17.71
C ALA A 289 11.23 10.63 -18.35
N PHE A 290 10.72 9.67 -17.57
CA PHE A 290 10.35 8.34 -18.08
C PHE A 290 9.22 8.41 -19.13
N TYR A 291 8.25 9.32 -18.93
CA TYR A 291 7.08 9.47 -19.80
C TYR A 291 7.16 10.67 -20.75
N ASP A 292 8.29 11.37 -20.81
CA ASP A 292 8.48 12.61 -21.57
C ASP A 292 7.39 13.66 -21.29
N LEU A 293 7.08 13.86 -20.00
CA LEU A 293 6.03 14.79 -19.57
C LEU A 293 6.56 16.24 -19.57
N PRO A 294 5.83 17.19 -20.18
CA PRO A 294 6.19 18.60 -20.13
C PRO A 294 6.12 19.18 -18.71
N GLU A 295 6.58 20.41 -18.53
CA GLU A 295 6.63 21.07 -17.21
C GLU A 295 5.25 21.46 -16.70
N ALA A 296 4.40 21.93 -17.60
CA ALA A 296 2.96 22.05 -17.41
C ALA A 296 2.29 21.04 -18.34
N CYS A 297 1.22 20.41 -17.87
CA CYS A 297 0.47 19.51 -18.72
C CYS A 297 -0.05 20.30 -19.94
N PRO A 298 0.10 19.77 -21.18
CA PRO A 298 -0.36 20.49 -22.34
C PRO A 298 -1.88 20.59 -22.25
N VAL A 299 -2.37 21.81 -22.09
CA VAL A 299 -3.79 22.10 -22.30
C VAL A 299 -4.01 21.94 -23.79
N ASP A 300 -4.79 20.94 -24.19
CA ASP A 300 -5.18 20.79 -25.58
C ASP A 300 -5.85 22.11 -26.03
N PRO A 301 -5.32 22.84 -27.04
CA PRO A 301 -5.86 24.14 -27.42
C PRO A 301 -7.25 24.11 -28.05
N GLY A 302 -7.97 22.99 -28.08
CA GLY A 302 -9.25 22.91 -28.78
C GLY A 302 -10.15 21.73 -28.42
N VAL A 303 -11.07 21.98 -27.48
CA VAL A 303 -12.51 21.69 -27.66
C VAL A 303 -13.27 22.98 -27.42
#